data_AF-A0A0U0W312-F1
#
_entry.id   AF-A0A0U0W312-F1
#
_cell.length_a   1.000
_cell.length_b   1.000
_cell.length_c   1.000
_cell.angle_alpha   90.00
_cell.angle_beta   90.00
_cell.angle_gamma   90.00
#
_symmetry.space_group_name_H-M   'P 1'
#
loop_
_entity.id
_entity.type
_entity.pdbx_description
1 polymer ?
#
loop_
_entity_poly.entity_id
_entity_poly.type
_entity_poly.pdbx_seq_one_letter_code
_entity_poly.pdbx_strand_id
1 'polypeptide(L)'
;MYNQWFHSKDRGCSRPGCTAPGYWCEVHHVQDWASTRPTDADNLALACGADHALVGPGGWTTRKNARGDTEWIPPPHLDRGQPRVNTFHHPEKHLAGEAEAEAEAEAETEAEAEDETEAEAEGAA
;
A
#
# COMPACT_ATOMS: atom_id res chain seq x y z
N MET A 1 -8.71 5.18 -21.93
CA MET A 1 -9.29 5.11 -20.57
C MET A 1 -8.30 4.46 -19.60
N TYR A 2 -7.07 4.97 -19.47
CA TYR A 2 -6.04 4.37 -18.60
C TYR A 2 -5.78 5.14 -17.30
N ASN A 3 -6.49 6.24 -17.04
CA ASN A 3 -6.20 7.10 -15.87
C ASN A 3 -6.95 6.72 -14.59
N GLN A 4 -7.96 5.84 -14.65
CA GLN A 4 -8.86 5.62 -13.51
C GLN A 4 -8.20 4.86 -12.35
N TRP A 5 -7.30 3.92 -12.64
CA TRP A 5 -6.82 2.94 -11.66
C TRP A 5 -5.93 3.56 -10.56
N PHE A 6 -4.93 4.38 -10.91
CA PHE A 6 -4.06 5.04 -9.92
C PHE A 6 -4.78 6.17 -9.15
N HIS A 7 -5.80 6.80 -9.73
CA HIS A 7 -6.63 7.77 -8.99
C HIS A 7 -7.44 7.09 -7.87
N SER A 8 -7.93 5.88 -8.10
CA SER A 8 -8.63 5.09 -7.08
C SER A 8 -7.66 4.48 -6.06
N LYS A 9 -6.47 4.05 -6.51
CA LYS A 9 -5.48 3.38 -5.67
C LYS A 9 -4.69 4.34 -4.79
N ASP A 10 -4.09 5.40 -5.34
CA ASP A 10 -3.21 6.28 -4.57
C ASP A 10 -3.98 7.44 -3.93
N ARG A 11 -5.07 7.89 -4.58
CA ARG A 11 -5.97 8.99 -4.16
C ARG A 11 -5.31 10.37 -3.92
N GLY A 12 -3.99 10.44 -3.93
CA GLY A 12 -3.14 11.60 -3.75
C GLY A 12 -1.68 11.24 -3.93
N CYS A 13 -0.77 12.11 -3.50
CA CYS A 13 0.66 11.86 -3.65
C CYS A 13 1.05 10.61 -2.85
N SER A 14 1.72 9.66 -3.49
CA SER A 14 2.12 8.41 -2.86
C SER A 14 3.32 8.54 -1.91
N ARG A 15 3.98 9.71 -1.84
CA ARG A 15 5.12 9.92 -0.94
C ARG A 15 4.68 9.94 0.53
N PRO A 16 5.35 9.21 1.43
CA PRO A 16 5.05 9.18 2.86
C PRO A 16 4.87 10.59 3.46
N GLY A 17 3.70 10.81 4.08
CA GLY A 17 3.38 12.05 4.78
C GLY A 17 3.00 13.24 3.88
N CYS A 18 3.00 13.08 2.55
CA CYS A 18 2.48 14.11 1.67
C CYS A 18 0.95 14.12 1.70
N THR A 19 0.35 15.31 1.74
CA THR A 19 -1.10 15.49 1.78
C THR A 19 -1.67 16.03 0.47
N ALA A 20 -0.85 16.15 -0.57
CA ALA A 20 -1.25 16.71 -1.85
C ALA A 20 -2.33 15.83 -2.50
N PRO A 21 -3.48 16.38 -2.91
CA PRO A 21 -4.54 15.61 -3.54
C PRO A 21 -4.14 15.13 -4.93
N GLY A 22 -4.81 14.09 -5.43
CA GLY A 22 -4.48 13.50 -6.74
C GLY A 22 -4.55 14.50 -7.90
N TYR A 23 -5.42 15.51 -7.79
CA TYR A 23 -5.54 16.57 -8.81
C TYR A 23 -4.29 17.48 -8.93
N TRP A 24 -3.42 17.47 -7.92
CA TRP A 24 -2.13 18.18 -7.94
C TRP A 24 -0.96 17.24 -8.23
N CYS A 25 -1.25 16.00 -8.59
CA CYS A 25 -0.26 14.98 -8.87
C CYS A 25 -0.17 14.68 -10.36
N GLU A 26 1.03 14.32 -10.75
CA GLU A 26 1.34 13.78 -12.07
C GLU A 26 1.51 12.26 -11.95
N VAL A 27 1.37 11.58 -13.08
CA VAL A 27 1.68 10.15 -13.18
C VAL A 27 3.19 9.99 -13.25
N HIS A 28 3.75 9.35 -12.23
CA HIS A 28 5.16 9.03 -12.07
C HIS A 28 5.39 7.55 -12.38
N HIS A 29 6.42 7.25 -13.20
CA HIS A 29 6.88 5.89 -13.41
C HIS A 29 7.74 5.45 -12.23
N VAL A 30 7.33 4.37 -11.56
CA VAL A 30 8.00 3.86 -10.37
C VAL A 30 9.37 3.26 -10.71
N GLN A 31 9.48 2.59 -11.84
CA GLN A 31 10.76 2.19 -12.44
C GLN A 31 11.06 3.10 -13.64
N ASP A 32 12.34 3.38 -13.85
CA ASP A 32 12.80 4.29 -14.91
C ASP A 32 12.18 3.92 -16.26
N TRP A 33 11.58 4.91 -16.94
CA TRP A 33 10.90 4.74 -18.23
C TRP A 33 11.74 3.98 -19.27
N ALA A 34 13.06 4.27 -19.31
CA ALA A 34 14.00 3.65 -20.23
C ALA A 34 14.08 2.12 -20.08
N SER A 35 13.71 1.59 -18.91
CA SER A 35 13.77 0.18 -18.57
C SER A 35 12.45 -0.57 -18.83
N THR A 36 11.30 0.10 -18.76
CA THR A 36 9.98 -0.59 -18.70
C THR A 36 9.20 -0.62 -20.00
N ARG A 37 9.62 0.08 -21.05
CA ARG A 37 9.00 0.11 -22.40
C ARG A 37 7.48 0.42 -22.38
N PRO A 38 6.50 -0.51 -22.30
CA PRO A 38 5.09 -0.09 -22.14
C PRO A 38 4.78 0.54 -20.78
N THR A 39 3.83 1.47 -20.78
CA THR A 39 3.20 1.99 -19.56
C THR A 39 2.36 0.89 -18.92
N ASP A 40 2.94 0.17 -17.96
CA ASP A 40 2.22 -0.76 -17.11
C ASP A 40 1.55 0.00 -15.96
N ALA A 41 0.24 -0.21 -15.76
CA ALA A 41 -0.49 0.39 -14.66
C ALA A 41 0.12 0.00 -13.31
N ASP A 42 0.65 -1.22 -13.21
CA ASP A 42 1.34 -1.70 -12.01
C ASP A 42 2.66 -0.97 -11.77
N ASN A 43 3.23 -0.29 -12.76
CA ASN A 43 4.46 0.50 -12.63
C ASN A 43 4.22 2.02 -12.51
N LEU A 44 2.99 2.45 -12.26
CA LEU A 44 2.64 3.85 -12.10
C LEU A 44 2.26 4.21 -10.66
N ALA A 45 2.55 5.45 -10.28
CA ALA A 45 2.13 6.05 -9.03
C ALA A 45 1.84 7.55 -9.20
N LEU A 46 1.10 8.15 -8.27
CA LEU A 46 0.92 9.59 -8.21
C LEU A 46 2.04 10.27 -7.42
N ALA A 47 2.59 11.35 -7.96
CA ALA A 47 3.54 12.24 -7.27
C ALA A 47 3.19 13.71 -7.54
N CYS A 48 3.16 14.56 -6.51
CA CYS A 48 3.03 16.01 -6.72
C CYS A 48 4.31 16.57 -7.33
N GLY A 49 4.26 17.72 -8.01
CA GLY A 49 5.44 18.27 -8.69
C GLY A 49 6.68 18.44 -7.79
N ALA A 50 6.48 18.82 -6.52
CA ALA A 50 7.57 18.97 -5.56
C ALA A 50 8.23 17.62 -5.22
N ASP A 51 7.44 16.59 -4.98
CA ASP A 51 7.94 15.28 -4.60
C ASP A 51 8.45 14.48 -5.81
N HIS A 52 7.84 14.68 -6.98
CA HIS A 52 8.29 14.11 -8.25
C HIS A 52 9.72 14.56 -8.57
N ALA A 53 10.03 15.84 -8.34
CA ALA A 53 11.37 16.39 -8.55
C ALA A 53 12.45 15.83 -7.62
N LEU A 54 12.07 15.12 -6.54
CA LEU A 54 13.02 14.48 -5.63
C LEU A 54 13.54 13.13 -6.15
N VAL A 55 12.84 12.53 -7.12
CA VAL A 55 13.22 11.24 -7.68
C VAL A 55 14.30 11.41 -8.73
N GLY A 56 15.39 10.66 -8.59
CA GLY A 56 16.49 10.70 -9.55
C GLY A 56 17.83 10.23 -8.98
N PRO A 57 18.91 10.33 -9.78
CA PRO A 57 20.23 9.87 -9.38
C PRO A 57 20.71 10.50 -8.07
N GLY A 58 21.01 9.67 -7.07
CA GLY A 58 21.46 10.12 -5.75
C GLY A 58 20.36 10.74 -4.86
N GLY A 59 19.12 10.82 -5.37
CA GLY A 59 17.95 11.29 -4.66
C GLY A 59 17.08 10.14 -4.15
N TRP A 60 15.77 10.35 -4.19
CA TRP A 60 14.80 9.33 -3.83
C TRP A 60 14.65 8.31 -4.95
N THR A 61 14.33 7.07 -4.59
CA THR A 61 13.93 6.02 -5.53
C THR A 61 12.58 5.45 -5.13
N THR A 62 11.84 4.94 -6.11
CA THR A 62 10.52 4.36 -5.89
C THR A 62 10.53 2.88 -6.30
N ARG A 63 9.71 2.06 -5.64
CA ARG A 63 9.43 0.67 -6.07
C ARG A 63 8.02 0.26 -5.68
N LYS A 64 7.48 -0.78 -6.31
CA LYS A 64 6.25 -1.43 -5.85
C LYS A 64 6.58 -2.59 -4.91
N ASN A 65 5.82 -2.72 -3.83
CA ASN A 65 5.90 -3.90 -2.96
C ASN A 65 4.90 -4.98 -3.38
N ALA A 66 4.90 -6.12 -2.68
CA ALA A 66 4.00 -7.25 -2.98
C ALA A 66 2.50 -6.93 -2.81
N ARG A 67 2.16 -5.87 -2.05
CA ARG A 67 0.78 -5.36 -1.90
C ARG A 67 0.41 -4.36 -3.01
N GLY A 68 1.35 -4.10 -3.93
CA GLY A 68 1.25 -3.12 -5.00
C GLY A 68 1.32 -1.67 -4.53
N ASP A 69 1.63 -1.41 -3.26
CA ASP A 69 1.81 -0.04 -2.75
C ASP A 69 3.16 0.53 -3.23
N THR A 70 3.20 1.84 -3.45
CA THR A 70 4.43 2.54 -3.86
C THR A 70 5.28 2.85 -2.64
N GLU A 71 6.47 2.26 -2.60
CA GLU A 71 7.49 2.54 -1.60
C GLU A 71 8.43 3.63 -2.10
N TRP A 72 8.60 4.68 -1.29
CA TRP A 72 9.56 5.75 -1.49
C TRP A 72 10.78 5.49 -0.60
N ILE A 73 11.92 5.25 -1.24
CA ILE A 73 13.19 4.94 -0.58
C ILE A 73 14.04 6.22 -0.60
N PRO A 74 14.41 6.76 0.57
CA PRO A 74 15.27 7.92 0.68
C PRO A 74 16.70 7.60 0.23
N PRO A 75 17.50 8.60 -0.14
CA PRO A 75 18.94 8.40 -0.28
C PRO A 75 19.56 8.01 1.09
N PRO A 76 20.66 7.25 1.12
CA PRO A 76 21.19 6.64 2.35
C PRO A 76 21.44 7.61 3.52
N HIS A 77 21.82 8.85 3.22
CA HIS A 77 22.08 9.88 4.24
C HIS A 77 20.80 10.47 4.86
N LEU A 78 19.64 10.23 4.25
CA LEU A 78 18.31 10.60 4.76
C LEU A 78 17.51 9.38 5.24
N ASP A 79 18.08 8.18 5.22
CA ASP A 79 17.39 6.98 5.70
C ASP A 79 17.50 6.82 7.21
N ARG A 80 16.40 7.08 7.92
CA ARG A 80 16.32 7.07 9.38
C ARG A 80 15.20 6.15 9.89
N GLY A 81 14.72 5.22 9.06
CA GLY A 81 13.62 4.32 9.41
C GLY A 81 12.23 4.94 9.26
N GLN A 82 12.09 6.04 8.51
CA GLN A 82 10.79 6.61 8.19
C GLN A 82 9.91 5.65 7.37
N PRO A 83 8.57 5.80 7.42
CA PRO A 83 7.65 5.02 6.59
C PRO A 83 8.00 5.12 5.11
N ARG A 84 7.76 4.04 4.37
CA ARG A 84 8.00 3.95 2.92
C ARG A 84 6.77 4.19 2.08
N VAL A 85 5.58 3.97 2.64
CA VAL A 85 4.28 4.11 1.96
C VAL A 85 3.50 5.26 2.58
N ASN A 86 2.71 5.96 1.77
CA ASN A 86 1.76 6.95 2.27
C ASN A 86 0.41 6.32 2.63
N THR A 87 0.02 6.42 3.89
CA THR A 87 -1.30 5.98 4.38
C THR A 87 -2.28 7.14 4.56
N PHE A 88 -1.84 8.40 4.39
CA PHE A 88 -2.67 9.59 4.61
C PHE A 88 -3.95 9.60 3.77
N HIS A 89 -3.88 9.14 2.51
CA HIS A 89 -5.03 9.07 1.61
C HIS A 89 -5.89 7.80 1.79
N HIS A 90 -5.51 6.94 2.75
CA HIS A 90 -6.13 5.66 3.05
C HIS A 90 -6.47 5.53 4.54
N PRO A 91 -7.36 6.38 5.09
CA PRO A 91 -7.74 6.30 6.49
C PRO A 91 -8.30 4.93 6.86
N GLU A 92 -8.95 4.22 5.92
CA GLU A 92 -9.45 2.87 6.14
C GLU A 92 -8.36 1.87 6.54
N LYS A 93 -7.11 2.04 6.07
CA LYS A 93 -5.99 1.15 6.43
C LYS A 93 -5.56 1.30 7.90
N HIS A 94 -5.90 2.43 8.53
CA HIS A 94 -5.64 2.64 9.96
C HIS A 94 -6.75 2.08 10.84
N LEU A 95 -7.96 1.92 10.29
CA LEU A 95 -9.13 1.37 10.99
C LEU A 95 -9.26 -0.15 10.80
N ALA A 96 -8.77 -0.67 9.68
CA ALA A 96 -8.89 -2.08 9.32
C ALA A 96 -8.25 -3.04 10.32
N GLY A 97 -7.25 -2.62 11.10
CA GLY A 97 -6.65 -3.48 12.13
C GLY A 97 -7.63 -3.92 13.21
N GLU A 98 -8.70 -3.15 13.47
CA GLU A 98 -9.78 -3.55 14.37
C GLU A 98 -10.67 -4.62 13.70
N ALA A 99 -11.01 -4.44 12.43
CA ALA A 99 -11.85 -5.37 11.68
C ALA A 99 -11.15 -6.70 11.33
N GLU A 100 -9.85 -6.67 11.03
CA GLU A 100 -9.04 -7.87 10.81
C GLU A 100 -8.87 -8.66 12.11
N ALA A 101 -8.62 -7.98 13.24
CA ALA A 101 -8.54 -8.63 14.54
C ALA A 101 -9.89 -9.20 15.01
N GLU A 102 -11.00 -8.52 14.71
CA GLU A 102 -12.35 -9.00 14.99
C GLU A 102 -12.69 -10.22 14.13
N ALA A 103 -12.36 -10.21 12.83
CA ALA A 103 -12.56 -11.35 11.95
C ALA A 103 -11.66 -12.56 12.31
N GLU A 104 -10.41 -12.32 12.74
CA GLU A 104 -9.54 -13.38 13.26
C GLU A 104 -10.08 -13.96 14.57
N ALA A 105 -10.56 -13.11 15.50
CA ALA A 105 -11.17 -13.56 16.74
C ALA A 105 -12.48 -14.34 16.49
N GLU A 106 -13.33 -13.91 15.56
CA GLU A 106 -14.54 -14.63 15.17
C GLU A 106 -14.19 -16.01 14.57
N ALA A 107 -13.20 -16.07 13.68
CA ALA A 107 -12.73 -17.34 13.10
C ALA A 107 -12.13 -18.29 14.16
N GLU A 108 -11.40 -17.77 15.15
CA GLU A 108 -10.91 -18.55 16.28
C GLU A 108 -12.06 -19.08 17.14
N THR A 109 -13.09 -18.27 17.41
CA THR A 109 -14.26 -18.72 18.19
C THR A 109 -15.11 -19.76 17.46
N GLU A 110 -15.24 -19.65 16.13
CA GLU A 110 -15.92 -20.66 15.31
C GLU A 110 -15.12 -21.97 15.29
N ALA A 111 -13.79 -21.90 15.16
CA ALA A 111 -12.93 -23.08 15.20
C ALA A 111 -12.97 -23.79 16.57
N GLU A 112 -13.02 -23.05 17.68
CA GLU A 112 -13.18 -23.62 19.03
C GLU A 112 -14.56 -24.26 19.23
N ALA A 113 -15.61 -23.64 18.69
CA ALA A 113 -16.96 -24.21 18.76
C ALA A 113 -17.09 -25.50 17.93
N GLU A 114 -16.40 -25.59 16.79
CA GLU A 114 -16.36 -26.80 15.96
C GLU A 114 -15.64 -27.96 16.67
N ASP A 115 -14.51 -27.70 17.34
CA ASP A 115 -13.75 -28.69 18.14
C ASP A 115 -14.55 -29.21 19.34
N GLU A 116 -15.30 -28.35 20.04
CA GLU A 116 -16.19 -28.77 21.13
C GLU A 116 -17.35 -29.67 20.65
N THR A 117 -17.89 -29.40 19.45
CA THR A 117 -18.98 -30.22 18.88
C THR A 117 -18.51 -31.60 18.40
N GLU A 118 -17.26 -31.73 17.94
CA GLU A 118 -16.67 -33.02 17.60
C GLU A 118 -16.37 -33.84 18.87
N ALA A 119 -15.90 -33.21 19.95
CA ALA A 119 -15.64 -33.87 21.22
C ALA A 119 -16.92 -34.44 21.88
N GLU A 120 -18.06 -33.74 21.77
CA GLU A 120 -19.35 -34.25 22.26
C GLU A 120 -19.91 -35.41 21.41
N ALA A 121 -19.60 -35.43 20.11
CA ALA A 121 -20.02 -36.49 19.20
C ALA A 121 -19.23 -37.80 19.42
N GLU A 122 -17.95 -37.72 19.78
CA GLU A 122 -17.11 -38.90 20.06
C GLU A 122 -17.36 -39.51 21.45
N GLY A 123 -17.90 -38.75 22.41
CA GLY A 123 -18.24 -39.23 23.75
C GLY A 123 -19.57 -40.00 23.89
N ALA A 124 -20.38 -40.04 22.82
CA ALA A 124 -21.72 -40.65 22.81
C ALA A 124 -21.77 -42.10 22.27
N ALA A 125 -20.62 -42.71 21.98
CA ALA A 125 -20.49 -44.07 21.41
C ALA A 125 -20.20 -45.16 22.46
#